data_AF-A0A0F8XKP7-F1
#
_entry.id   AF-A0A0F8XKP7-F1
#
_cell.length_a   1.000
_cell.length_b   1.000
_cell.length_c   1.000
_cell.angle_alpha   90.00
_cell.angle_beta   90.00
_cell.angle_gamma   90.00
#
_symmetry.space_group_name_H-M   'P 1'
#
loop_
_entity.id
_entity.type
_entity.pdbx_description
1 polymer ?
#
loop_
_entity_poly.entity_id
_entity_poly.type
_entity_poly.pdbx_seq_one_letter_code
_entity_poly.pdbx_strand_id
1 'polypeptide(L)'
;DAYVTVESNNYGATTLLALKQIYPTNLIFRSKKESDNIINYGYRTTSKTKPIMIGNLRHELSTSFIVRSPLLRSELSTFAEQDSGKLEAEPGCFDDRVMAMAVGLIGATRAGYMIQQDSWQSEANRIIDPFSLEGIIDDLTNRHPSGDGYPIARQDIGAL
;
A
#
# COMPACT_ATOMS: atom_id res chain seq x y z
N ASP A 1 10.62 2.19 -11.16
CA ASP A 1 9.74 3.22 -10.53
C ASP A 1 9.54 2.96 -9.06
N ALA A 2 9.16 3.99 -8.30
CA ALA A 2 8.88 3.94 -6.87
C ALA A 2 7.40 4.28 -6.58
N TYR A 3 6.87 3.81 -5.45
CA TYR A 3 5.55 4.24 -4.99
C TYR A 3 5.66 5.59 -4.29
N VAL A 4 4.90 6.59 -4.76
CA VAL A 4 5.02 7.99 -4.32
C VAL A 4 3.78 8.40 -3.54
N THR A 5 4.01 8.98 -2.36
CA THR A 5 2.96 9.58 -1.54
C THR A 5 3.27 11.06 -1.33
N VAL A 6 2.33 11.91 -1.73
CA VAL A 6 2.39 13.36 -1.52
C VAL A 6 1.35 13.74 -0.49
N GLU A 7 1.66 14.66 0.42
CA GLU A 7 0.66 15.21 1.33
C GLU A 7 -0.40 16.01 0.53
N SER A 8 -1.68 15.76 0.79
CA SER A 8 -2.80 16.47 0.17
C SER A 8 -3.07 17.78 0.93
N ASN A 9 -2.20 18.76 0.69
CA ASN A 9 -2.32 20.15 1.15
C ASN A 9 -2.37 21.10 -0.06
N ASN A 10 -2.42 22.42 0.17
CA ASN A 10 -2.52 23.41 -0.93
C ASN A 10 -1.39 23.30 -1.96
N TYR A 11 -0.14 23.11 -1.53
CA TYR A 11 1.02 22.95 -2.42
C TYR A 11 1.10 21.52 -3.01
N GLY A 12 0.65 20.55 -2.24
CA GLY A 12 0.56 19.15 -2.65
C GLY A 12 -0.40 18.93 -3.80
N ALA A 13 -1.52 19.67 -3.86
CA ALA A 13 -2.45 19.61 -4.98
C ALA A 13 -1.79 19.97 -6.32
N THR A 14 -1.00 21.04 -6.35
CA THR A 14 -0.21 21.45 -7.53
C THR A 14 0.85 20.41 -7.88
N THR A 15 1.54 19.89 -6.87
CA THR A 15 2.57 18.85 -7.04
C THR A 15 1.96 17.58 -7.64
N LEU A 16 0.81 17.14 -7.14
CA LEU A 16 0.08 15.96 -7.64
C LEU A 16 -0.41 16.16 -9.08
N LEU A 17 -0.86 17.37 -9.44
CA LEU A 17 -1.29 17.67 -10.81
C LEU A 17 -0.13 17.51 -11.80
N ALA A 18 1.05 18.07 -11.46
CA ALA A 18 2.25 17.90 -12.26
C ALA A 18 2.70 16.42 -12.31
N LEU A 19 2.69 15.75 -11.16
CA LEU A 19 3.11 14.35 -11.04
C LEU A 19 2.22 13.41 -11.89
N LYS A 20 0.90 13.63 -11.93
CA LYS A 20 -0.02 12.85 -12.79
C LYS A 20 0.31 12.93 -14.28
N GLN A 21 0.97 13.99 -14.74
CA GLN A 21 1.33 14.15 -16.15
C GLN A 21 2.61 13.40 -16.52
N ILE A 22 3.52 13.22 -15.56
CA ILE A 22 4.88 12.72 -15.80
C ILE A 22 5.17 11.36 -15.16
N TYR A 23 4.26 10.83 -14.35
CA TYR A 23 4.49 9.63 -13.53
C TYR A 23 3.34 8.63 -13.62
N PRO A 24 3.62 7.30 -13.57
CA PRO A 24 2.58 6.28 -13.61
C PRO A 24 1.55 6.46 -12.48
N THR A 25 0.29 6.69 -12.84
CA THR A 25 -0.76 7.02 -11.87
C THR A 25 -1.06 5.88 -10.89
N ASN A 26 -0.80 4.63 -11.27
CA ASN A 26 -0.91 3.46 -10.40
C ASN A 26 0.15 3.43 -9.28
N LEU A 27 1.24 4.19 -9.44
CA LEU A 27 2.31 4.32 -8.44
C LEU A 27 2.20 5.58 -7.59
N ILE A 28 1.11 6.35 -7.73
CA ILE A 28 0.82 7.50 -6.89
C ILE A 28 -0.25 7.11 -5.85
N PHE A 29 -0.02 7.46 -4.58
CA PHE A 29 -0.97 7.21 -3.51
C PHE A 29 -2.33 7.87 -3.77
N ARG A 30 -3.41 7.11 -3.53
CA ARG A 30 -4.80 7.58 -3.64
C ARG A 30 -5.65 7.09 -2.48
N SER A 31 -6.35 7.97 -1.77
CA SER A 31 -7.26 7.58 -0.69
C SER A 31 -8.36 6.62 -1.15
N LYS A 32 -8.88 6.79 -2.37
CA LYS A 32 -9.87 5.91 -3.01
C LYS A 32 -9.35 5.42 -4.37
N LYS A 33 -9.27 4.10 -4.58
CA LYS A 33 -8.75 3.50 -5.84
C LYS A 33 -9.69 3.74 -7.03
N GLU A 34 -11.01 3.73 -6.80
CA GLU A 34 -12.04 3.70 -7.85
C GLU A 34 -12.27 5.06 -8.54
N SER A 35 -11.76 6.16 -7.98
CA SER A 35 -12.00 7.50 -8.51
C SER A 35 -10.70 8.17 -8.93
N ASP A 36 -10.60 8.56 -10.20
CA ASP A 36 -9.44 9.27 -10.74
C ASP A 36 -9.45 10.79 -10.46
N ASN A 37 -10.39 11.28 -9.64
CA ASN A 37 -10.45 12.68 -9.29
C ASN A 37 -9.21 13.09 -8.46
N ILE A 38 -8.59 14.22 -8.82
CA ILE A 38 -7.39 14.78 -8.16
C ILE A 38 -7.55 14.91 -6.65
N ILE A 39 -8.77 15.17 -6.17
CA ILE A 39 -9.09 15.29 -4.74
C ILE A 39 -8.81 14.01 -3.94
N ASN A 40 -8.75 12.86 -4.61
CA ASN A 40 -8.49 11.57 -3.99
C ASN A 40 -6.99 11.23 -3.97
N TYR A 41 -6.16 11.96 -4.70
CA TYR A 41 -4.71 11.76 -4.73
C TYR A 41 -4.04 12.35 -3.48
N GLY A 42 -2.97 11.69 -3.05
CA GLY A 42 -2.20 12.07 -1.88
C GLY A 42 -2.81 11.66 -0.55
N TYR A 43 -2.04 11.89 0.51
CA TYR A 43 -2.42 11.59 1.88
C TYR A 43 -2.89 12.85 2.60
N ARG A 44 -4.13 12.84 3.10
CA ARG A 44 -4.70 14.00 3.79
C ARG A 44 -4.35 13.98 5.28
N THR A 45 -3.49 14.90 5.69
CA THR A 45 -3.18 15.13 7.11
C THR A 45 -4.29 15.93 7.77
N THR A 46 -4.77 15.43 8.90
CA THR A 46 -5.83 16.01 9.74
C THR A 46 -5.45 15.79 11.20
N SER A 47 -6.17 16.40 12.13
CA SER A 47 -6.00 16.12 13.57
C SER A 47 -6.18 14.64 13.93
N LYS A 48 -6.93 13.87 13.12
CA LYS A 48 -7.12 12.43 13.31
C LYS A 48 -6.01 11.58 12.69
N THR A 49 -5.52 11.97 11.52
CA THR A 49 -4.53 11.18 10.75
C THR A 49 -3.09 11.47 11.16
N LYS A 50 -2.79 12.69 11.65
CA LYS A 50 -1.44 13.07 12.12
C LYS A 50 -0.94 12.15 13.25
N PRO A 51 -1.69 11.89 14.34
CA PRO A 51 -1.22 10.97 15.38
C PRO A 51 -0.96 9.55 14.88
N ILE A 52 -1.75 9.07 13.90
CA ILE A 52 -1.61 7.73 13.33
C ILE A 52 -0.29 7.61 12.56
N MET A 53 -0.02 8.53 11.63
CA MET A 53 1.20 8.47 10.83
C MET A 53 2.48 8.72 11.67
N ILE A 54 2.40 9.57 12.69
CA ILE A 54 3.50 9.79 13.63
C ILE A 54 3.71 8.57 14.53
N GLY A 55 2.63 7.91 14.98
CA GLY A 55 2.73 6.65 15.71
C GLY A 55 3.41 5.56 14.91
N ASN A 56 3.08 5.45 13.61
CA ASN A 56 3.76 4.54 12.69
C ASN A 56 5.25 4.88 12.55
N LEU A 57 5.58 6.16 12.32
CA LEU A 57 6.98 6.61 12.27
C LEU A 57 7.74 6.27 13.56
N ARG A 58 7.14 6.47 14.73
CA ARG A 58 7.75 6.13 16.02
C ARG A 58 8.02 4.63 16.15
N HIS A 59 7.07 3.80 15.73
CA HIS A 59 7.24 2.34 15.73
C HIS A 59 8.38 1.89 14.81
N GLU A 60 8.44 2.46 13.60
CA GLU A 60 9.50 2.13 12.65
C GLU A 60 10.87 2.60 13.16
N LEU A 61 10.96 3.80 13.72
CA LEU A 61 12.19 4.33 14.34
C LEU A 61 12.70 3.46 15.50
N SER A 62 11.83 2.80 16.25
CA SER A 62 12.24 1.94 17.38
C SER A 62 12.62 0.53 16.98
N THR A 63 12.27 0.08 15.77
CA THR A 63 12.40 -1.32 15.34
C THR A 63 13.41 -1.48 14.21
N SER A 64 13.18 -0.84 13.07
CA SER A 64 13.84 -1.20 11.81
C SER A 64 14.43 0.01 11.06
N PHE A 65 13.96 1.22 11.37
CA PHE A 65 14.20 2.39 10.53
C PHE A 65 15.47 3.13 10.91
N ILE A 66 16.49 3.02 10.05
CA ILE A 66 17.78 3.70 10.22
C ILE A 66 17.76 5.08 9.55
N VAL A 67 17.77 6.14 10.37
CA VAL A 67 17.86 7.54 9.92
C VAL A 67 19.29 7.87 9.49
N ARG A 68 19.50 8.02 8.17
CA ARG A 68 20.80 8.41 7.60
C ARG A 68 20.97 9.92 7.39
N SER A 69 19.87 10.66 7.27
CA SER A 69 19.90 12.10 7.05
C SER A 69 20.15 12.85 8.35
N PRO A 70 21.25 13.62 8.48
CA PRO A 70 21.51 14.42 9.69
C PRO A 70 20.45 15.52 9.88
N LEU A 71 19.89 16.05 8.79
CA LEU A 71 18.83 17.07 8.84
C LEU A 71 17.53 16.49 9.41
N LEU A 72 17.13 15.29 8.95
CA LEU A 72 15.96 14.61 9.52
C LEU A 72 16.19 14.28 11.01
N ARG A 73 17.40 13.84 11.37
CA ARG A 73 17.74 13.58 12.77
C ARG A 73 17.62 14.85 13.63
N SER A 74 18.05 15.99 13.11
CA SER A 74 17.91 17.28 13.79
C SER A 74 16.44 17.63 14.03
N GLU A 75 15.58 17.54 13.01
CA GLU A 75 14.15 17.84 13.16
C GLU A 75 13.45 16.85 14.10
N LEU A 76 13.81 15.55 14.04
CA LEU A 76 13.29 14.54 14.96
C LEU A 76 13.66 14.84 16.42
N SER A 77 14.83 15.40 16.68
CA SER A 77 15.26 15.72 18.06
C SER A 77 14.47 16.84 18.71
N THR A 78 13.80 17.67 17.91
CA THR A 78 12.98 18.80 18.38
C THR A 78 11.48 18.56 18.20
N PHE A 79 11.08 17.38 17.69
CA PHE A 79 9.68 17.07 17.41
C PHE A 79 9.06 16.29 18.58
N ALA A 80 8.15 16.93 19.31
CA ALA A 80 7.56 16.38 20.51
C ALA A 80 6.05 16.70 20.62
N GLU A 81 5.41 16.05 21.59
CA GLU A 81 4.09 16.49 22.03
C GLU A 81 4.26 17.71 22.93
N GLN A 82 3.66 18.83 22.53
CA GLN A 82 3.68 20.08 23.27
C GLN A 82 2.63 20.04 24.40
N ASP A 83 2.70 20.97 25.35
CA ASP A 83 1.72 21.09 26.45
C ASP A 83 0.26 21.24 25.97
N SER A 84 0.08 21.71 24.73
CA SER A 84 -1.23 21.81 24.08
C SER A 84 -1.80 20.45 23.59
N GLY A 85 -1.04 19.36 23.70
CA GLY A 85 -1.35 18.05 23.13
C GLY A 85 -1.10 17.94 21.63
N LYS A 86 -0.49 18.96 21.01
CA LYS A 86 -0.12 18.94 19.59
C LYS A 86 1.24 18.29 19.39
N LEU A 87 1.32 17.44 18.37
CA LEU A 87 2.59 16.88 17.89
C LEU A 87 3.21 17.86 16.88
N GLU A 88 4.23 18.59 17.28
CA GLU A 88 4.90 19.60 16.45
C GLU A 88 6.34 19.87 16.93
N ALA A 89 7.15 20.51 16.08
CA ALA A 89 8.49 20.92 16.47
C ALA A 89 8.47 22.01 17.55
N GLU A 90 9.51 22.05 18.38
CA GLU A 90 9.75 23.13 19.34
C GLU A 90 9.74 24.52 18.67
N PRO A 91 9.41 25.59 19.42
CA PRO A 91 9.38 26.95 18.88
C PRO A 91 10.70 27.33 18.20
N GLY A 92 10.61 27.76 16.93
CA GLY A 92 11.77 28.15 16.12
C GLY A 92 12.46 27.00 15.37
N CYS A 93 11.94 25.77 15.48
CA CYS A 93 12.42 24.60 14.73
C CYS A 93 11.46 24.22 13.58
N PHE A 94 11.92 23.33 12.69
CA PHE A 94 11.17 22.84 11.53
C PHE A 94 10.75 21.37 11.72
N ASP A 95 9.65 20.95 11.07
CA ASP A 95 9.14 19.58 11.09
C ASP A 95 8.87 18.98 9.69
N ASP A 96 9.22 19.68 8.61
CA ASP A 96 8.89 19.30 7.24
C ASP A 96 9.37 17.89 6.87
N ARG A 97 10.60 17.50 7.25
CA ARG A 97 11.15 16.18 6.93
C ARG A 97 10.56 15.10 7.81
N VAL A 98 10.21 15.42 9.06
CA VAL A 98 9.49 14.49 9.95
C VAL A 98 8.14 14.15 9.33
N MET A 99 7.41 15.18 8.90
CA MET A 99 6.10 15.03 8.26
C MET A 99 6.21 14.29 6.92
N ALA A 100 7.18 14.65 6.07
CA ALA A 100 7.43 13.97 4.80
C ALA A 100 7.79 12.49 5.01
N MET A 101 8.61 12.18 6.02
CA MET A 101 8.98 10.79 6.35
C MET A 101 7.77 9.99 6.84
N ALA A 102 6.95 10.57 7.73
CA ALA A 102 5.75 9.91 8.23
C ALA A 102 4.76 9.58 7.09
N VAL A 103 4.54 10.53 6.17
CA VAL A 103 3.71 10.33 4.97
C VAL A 103 4.32 9.28 4.04
N GLY A 104 5.65 9.30 3.87
CA GLY A 104 6.40 8.30 3.10
C GLY A 104 6.20 6.88 3.62
N LEU A 105 6.25 6.68 4.95
CA LEU A 105 6.00 5.37 5.57
C LEU A 105 4.59 4.86 5.35
N ILE A 106 3.56 5.73 5.40
CA ILE A 106 2.20 5.34 5.00
C ILE A 106 2.16 4.83 3.54
N GLY A 107 2.92 5.49 2.67
CA GLY A 107 3.14 5.02 1.29
C GLY A 107 3.79 3.66 1.21
N ALA A 108 4.89 3.45 1.96
CA ALA A 108 5.65 2.21 1.98
C ALA A 108 4.80 1.02 2.45
N THR A 109 4.04 1.17 3.53
CA THR A 109 3.09 0.16 4.00
C THR A 109 2.09 -0.23 2.90
N ARG A 110 1.56 0.76 2.19
CA ARG A 110 0.62 0.52 1.09
C ARG A 110 1.26 -0.15 -0.12
N ALA A 111 2.48 0.24 -0.47
CA ALA A 111 3.25 -0.39 -1.55
C ALA A 111 3.51 -1.87 -1.23
N GLY A 112 3.86 -2.19 0.01
CA GLY A 112 4.01 -3.57 0.48
C GLY A 112 2.75 -4.41 0.26
N TYR A 113 1.58 -3.88 0.63
CA TYR A 113 0.30 -4.56 0.36
C TYR A 113 0.01 -4.76 -1.12
N MET A 114 0.39 -3.80 -1.98
CA MET A 114 0.19 -3.92 -3.43
C MET A 114 1.05 -5.05 -4.02
N ILE A 115 2.34 -5.12 -3.66
CA ILE A 115 3.24 -6.19 -4.11
C ILE A 115 2.71 -7.56 -3.66
N GLN A 116 2.26 -7.64 -2.41
CA GLN A 116 1.67 -8.86 -1.89
C GLN A 116 0.41 -9.25 -2.68
N GLN A 117 -0.51 -8.31 -2.90
CA GLN A 117 -1.74 -8.53 -3.67
C GLN A 117 -1.45 -9.02 -5.10
N ASP A 118 -0.50 -8.41 -5.79
CA ASP A 118 -0.10 -8.82 -7.15
C ASP A 118 0.47 -10.25 -7.17
N SER A 119 1.20 -10.63 -6.12
CA SER A 119 1.71 -12.00 -5.96
C SER A 119 0.58 -13.01 -5.78
N TRP A 120 -0.40 -12.72 -4.92
CA TRP A 120 -1.58 -13.58 -4.73
C TRP A 120 -2.42 -13.72 -5.99
N GLN A 121 -2.63 -12.62 -6.73
CA GLN A 121 -3.38 -12.63 -7.99
C GLN A 121 -2.63 -13.43 -9.07
N SER A 122 -1.30 -13.29 -9.13
CA SER A 122 -0.47 -14.06 -10.06
C SER A 122 -0.53 -15.56 -9.76
N GLU A 123 -0.57 -15.96 -8.48
CA GLU A 123 -0.71 -17.36 -8.10
C GLU A 123 -2.14 -17.88 -8.38
N ALA A 124 -3.17 -17.09 -8.04
CA ALA A 124 -4.55 -17.43 -8.33
C ALA A 124 -4.81 -17.61 -9.83
N ASN A 125 -4.23 -16.75 -10.69
CA ASN A 125 -4.34 -16.86 -12.14
C ASN A 125 -3.57 -18.05 -12.74
N ARG A 126 -2.69 -18.73 -12.00
CA ARG A 126 -2.10 -20.01 -12.42
C ARG A 126 -3.06 -21.17 -12.21
N ILE A 127 -3.98 -21.03 -11.26
CA ILE A 127 -5.05 -22.00 -11.05
C ILE A 127 -6.04 -21.75 -12.18
N ILE A 128 -6.06 -22.66 -13.16
CA ILE A 128 -7.07 -22.62 -14.20
C ILE A 128 -8.42 -22.74 -13.49
N ASP A 129 -9.27 -21.71 -13.61
CA ASP A 129 -10.60 -21.72 -13.01
C ASP A 129 -11.34 -22.96 -13.54
N PRO A 130 -11.71 -23.93 -12.68
CA PRO A 130 -12.34 -25.16 -13.11
C PRO A 130 -13.71 -24.94 -13.78
N PHE A 131 -14.30 -23.75 -13.65
CA PHE A 131 -15.55 -23.38 -14.32
C PHE A 131 -15.35 -22.47 -15.55
N SER A 132 -14.11 -22.08 -15.86
CA SER A 132 -13.79 -21.40 -17.12
C SER A 132 -13.86 -22.37 -18.29
N LEU A 133 -14.06 -21.87 -19.51
CA LEU A 133 -14.04 -22.71 -20.72
C LEU A 133 -12.70 -23.44 -20.87
N GLU A 134 -11.59 -22.77 -20.59
CA GLU A 134 -10.25 -23.38 -20.64
C GLU A 134 -10.09 -24.46 -19.57
N GLY A 135 -10.59 -24.24 -18.34
CA GLY A 135 -10.59 -25.25 -17.28
C GLY A 135 -11.47 -26.44 -17.56
N ILE A 136 -12.66 -26.22 -18.14
CA ILE A 136 -13.55 -27.29 -18.58
C ILE A 136 -12.89 -28.09 -19.73
N ILE A 137 -12.24 -27.42 -20.68
CA ILE A 137 -11.53 -28.10 -21.79
C ILE A 137 -10.34 -28.89 -21.26
N ASP A 138 -9.52 -28.31 -20.38
CA ASP A 138 -8.40 -28.99 -19.74
C ASP A 138 -8.87 -30.22 -18.94
N ASP A 139 -9.93 -30.06 -18.14
CA ASP A 139 -10.57 -31.16 -17.42
C ASP A 139 -11.06 -32.26 -18.38
N LEU A 140 -11.80 -31.91 -19.43
CA LEU A 140 -12.35 -32.86 -20.39
C LEU A 140 -11.25 -33.58 -21.21
N THR A 141 -10.13 -32.92 -21.48
CA THR A 141 -9.04 -33.47 -22.30
C THR A 141 -8.01 -34.26 -21.49
N ASN A 142 -7.78 -33.90 -20.22
CA ASN A 142 -6.89 -34.59 -19.29
C ASN A 142 -7.60 -35.57 -18.35
N ARG A 143 -8.86 -35.95 -18.63
CA ARG A 143 -9.58 -37.02 -17.92
C ARG A 143 -8.72 -38.30 -17.87
N HIS A 144 -8.12 -38.56 -16.71
CA HIS A 144 -7.38 -39.79 -16.48
C HIS A 144 -8.35 -40.98 -16.54
N PRO A 145 -8.12 -42.00 -17.38
CA PRO A 145 -9.04 -43.14 -17.53
C PRO A 145 -9.33 -43.89 -16.23
N SER A 146 -8.45 -43.78 -15.22
CA SER A 146 -8.60 -44.48 -13.93
C SER A 146 -9.39 -43.70 -12.87
N GLY A 147 -9.62 -42.39 -13.03
CA GLY A 147 -10.24 -41.55 -11.99
C GLY A 147 -9.36 -41.23 -10.77
N ASP A 148 -8.12 -41.73 -10.73
CA ASP A 148 -7.16 -41.44 -9.65
C ASP A 148 -6.50 -40.07 -9.88
N GLY A 149 -6.97 -39.04 -9.18
CA GLY A 149 -6.44 -37.68 -9.30
C GLY A 149 -7.42 -36.58 -8.92
N TYR A 150 -8.71 -36.90 -8.79
CA TYR A 150 -9.72 -35.94 -8.39
C TYR A 150 -9.90 -35.88 -6.86
N PRO A 151 -10.13 -34.69 -6.29
CA PRO A 151 -10.50 -34.55 -4.87
C PRO A 151 -11.91 -35.12 -4.55
N ILE A 152 -12.65 -35.56 -5.58
CA ILE A 152 -14.00 -36.11 -5.46
C ILE A 152 -14.02 -37.46 -6.19
N ALA A 153 -14.47 -38.51 -5.49
CA ALA A 153 -14.57 -39.85 -6.07
C ALA A 153 -15.58 -39.89 -7.24
N ARG A 154 -15.34 -40.79 -8.20
CA ARG A 154 -16.25 -41.06 -9.33
C ARG A 154 -17.66 -41.38 -8.82
N GLN A 155 -18.62 -40.53 -9.20
CA GLN A 155 -20.04 -40.69 -8.82
C GLN A 155 -20.85 -41.49 -9.86
N ASP A 156 -20.26 -41.81 -11.01
CA ASP A 156 -20.87 -42.61 -12.08
C ASP A 156 -20.82 -44.12 -11.78
N ILE A 157 -19.94 -44.53 -10.87
CA ILE A 157 -19.91 -45.88 -10.32
C ILE A 157 -20.76 -45.84 -9.07
N GLY A 158 -22.05 -46.19 -9.21
CA GLY A 158 -22.92 -46.37 -8.05
C GLY A 158 -22.22 -47.24 -7.01
N ALA A 159 -22.25 -46.82 -5.75
CA ALA A 159 -21.61 -47.53 -4.65
C ALA A 159 -22.01 -49.02 -4.68
N LEU A 160 -21.01 -49.89 -4.87
CA LEU A 160 -21.14 -51.33 -4.67
C LEU A 160 -21.30 -51.64 -3.18
#